data_AF-A0A4P6FFF1-F1
#
_entry.id   AF-A0A4P6FFF1-F1
#
_cell.length_a   1.000
_cell.length_b   1.000
_cell.length_c   1.000
_cell.angle_alpha   90.00
_cell.angle_beta   90.00
_cell.angle_gamma   90.00
#
_symmetry.space_group_name_H-M   'P 1'
#
loop_
_entity.id
_entity.type
_entity.pdbx_description
1 polymer ?
#
loop_
_entity_poly.entity_id
_entity_poly.type
_entity_poly.pdbx_seq_one_letter_code
_entity_poly.pdbx_strand_id
1 'polypeptide(L)'
;MCNEPAHNPIRRSLHQQQRDPHCAPIRELETLCDAPEHYERARQRRDRDGSASACHGAQQCDSRPCERRCDGNHHHRPPWDHAVSARARRGIASVAARLRREEAGLTLVELLVAVILMGIILTIVASLFVTTTRSTAQSGEVHEATGNVSNMANAMNGVIRFATTNPKSGSTIPDPAIVEARANELVLMAVVQVSATVEPQGRPPRPTLVEYSIVGAGRELQERRWNPTGSNSNWVFGGSDPTTQTPASIRSLGGRLSTGGAVFTYFDINGALLNPGTGQLDATNRAKVAAIGIRLSVVPPDEPTANPVVIERRIPLTNLGLREPS
;
A
#
# COMPACT_ATOMS: atom_id res chain seq x y z
N MET A 1 3.17 83.39 -20.54
CA MET A 1 2.76 82.12 -19.88
C MET A 1 1.24 82.05 -19.95
N CYS A 2 0.73 80.86 -20.28
CA CYS A 2 -0.37 80.62 -21.22
C CYS A 2 -1.82 80.80 -20.69
N ASN A 3 -2.70 80.98 -21.68
CA ASN A 3 -4.16 81.08 -21.69
C ASN A 3 -4.93 79.89 -21.06
N GLU A 4 -6.09 80.23 -20.49
CA GLU A 4 -7.35 79.47 -20.27
C GLU A 4 -8.01 78.95 -21.59
N PRO A 5 -9.20 78.31 -21.59
CA PRO A 5 -9.79 77.26 -20.72
C PRO A 5 -10.58 76.19 -21.54
N ALA A 6 -11.18 75.15 -20.90
CA ALA A 6 -12.39 74.50 -21.44
C ALA A 6 -13.23 73.76 -20.37
N HIS A 7 -14.51 74.15 -20.32
CA HIS A 7 -15.64 73.53 -19.62
C HIS A 7 -16.09 72.19 -20.26
N ASN A 8 -16.38 71.18 -19.42
CA ASN A 8 -17.69 70.50 -19.12
C ASN A 8 -18.80 70.40 -20.21
N PRO A 9 -19.93 69.66 -20.05
CA PRO A 9 -20.26 68.30 -19.51
C PRO A 9 -21.25 67.51 -20.45
N ILE A 10 -21.86 66.40 -19.96
CA ILE A 10 -23.28 65.95 -20.16
C ILE A 10 -23.64 64.75 -21.10
N ARG A 11 -24.08 63.66 -20.42
CA ARG A 11 -25.29 62.77 -20.58
C ARG A 11 -25.51 61.76 -21.73
N ARG A 12 -25.98 60.58 -21.25
CA ARG A 12 -27.15 59.71 -21.61
C ARG A 12 -27.29 59.30 -23.09
N SER A 13 -27.63 58.07 -23.47
CA SER A 13 -28.75 57.18 -23.06
C SER A 13 -28.45 55.73 -23.55
N LEU A 14 -28.77 54.65 -22.82
CA LEU A 14 -30.07 53.97 -22.71
C LEU A 14 -30.66 53.49 -24.07
N HIS A 15 -30.53 52.18 -24.35
CA HIS A 15 -31.58 51.26 -24.85
C HIS A 15 -31.01 49.82 -24.85
N GLN A 16 -31.56 48.83 -24.12
CA GLN A 16 -32.85 48.11 -24.30
C GLN A 16 -32.74 47.05 -25.43
N GLN A 17 -32.57 45.76 -25.10
CA GLN A 17 -33.60 44.74 -24.78
C GLN A 17 -34.25 44.09 -26.02
N GLN A 18 -33.93 42.82 -26.28
CA GLN A 18 -34.83 41.79 -26.88
C GLN A 18 -34.07 40.46 -26.85
N ARG A 19 -34.45 39.43 -26.07
CA ARG A 19 -35.56 38.46 -26.28
C ARG A 19 -35.65 37.97 -27.74
N ASP A 20 -35.37 36.69 -27.97
CA ASP A 20 -36.47 35.73 -28.08
C ASP A 20 -36.08 34.23 -27.94
N PRO A 21 -37.04 33.38 -27.51
CA PRO A 21 -36.95 31.93 -27.37
C PRO A 21 -37.63 31.18 -28.53
N HIS A 22 -37.18 29.96 -28.88
CA HIS A 22 -38.03 29.02 -29.63
C HIS A 22 -37.68 27.54 -29.38
N CYS A 23 -38.68 26.81 -28.85
CA CYS A 23 -39.01 25.37 -28.93
C CYS A 23 -38.86 24.77 -30.35
N ALA A 24 -38.74 23.47 -30.67
CA ALA A 24 -38.86 22.10 -30.08
C ALA A 24 -38.34 21.07 -31.17
N PRO A 25 -38.49 19.71 -31.16
CA PRO A 25 -39.17 18.77 -30.25
C PRO A 25 -38.41 17.44 -29.92
N ILE A 26 -39.18 16.51 -29.34
CA ILE A 26 -38.96 15.27 -28.56
C ILE A 26 -38.57 14.00 -29.38
N ARG A 27 -37.86 13.07 -28.70
CA ARG A 27 -37.63 11.59 -28.88
C ARG A 27 -36.14 11.28 -29.06
N GLU A 28 -35.50 10.29 -28.43
CA GLU A 28 -35.92 9.00 -27.87
C GLU A 28 -34.85 8.50 -26.86
N LEU A 29 -35.20 7.46 -26.11
CA LEU A 29 -34.41 6.79 -25.06
C LEU A 29 -33.04 6.29 -25.55
N GLU A 30 -32.01 6.35 -24.69
CA GLU A 30 -31.16 5.19 -24.34
C GLU A 30 -30.08 5.55 -23.29
N THR A 31 -30.17 4.86 -22.15
CA THR A 31 -29.09 4.34 -21.27
C THR A 31 -27.74 5.06 -21.22
N LEU A 32 -27.42 5.68 -20.07
CA LEU A 32 -26.04 5.77 -19.60
C LEU A 32 -25.98 5.75 -18.06
N CYS A 33 -25.17 4.83 -17.53
CA CYS A 33 -24.91 4.60 -16.12
C CYS A 33 -23.86 5.57 -15.56
N ASP A 34 -24.18 6.28 -14.48
CA ASP A 34 -23.31 6.98 -13.50
C ASP A 34 -24.19 7.18 -12.25
N ALA A 35 -23.82 7.01 -10.98
CA ALA A 35 -22.64 6.59 -10.23
C ALA A 35 -23.12 6.22 -8.79
N PRO A 36 -22.37 5.44 -7.97
CA PRO A 36 -22.76 5.20 -6.57
C PRO A 36 -21.90 6.00 -5.58
N GLU A 37 -22.38 7.16 -5.13
CA GLU A 37 -22.01 7.72 -3.83
C GLU A 37 -23.05 7.23 -2.81
N HIS A 38 -22.68 6.42 -1.80
CA HIS A 38 -23.34 6.35 -0.48
C HIS A 38 -22.82 5.24 0.49
N TYR A 39 -21.65 4.61 0.27
CA TYR A 39 -21.24 3.46 1.12
C TYR A 39 -20.20 3.74 2.24
N GLU A 40 -19.68 4.96 2.42
CA GLU A 40 -18.51 5.19 3.30
C GLU A 40 -18.75 5.86 4.67
N ARG A 41 -19.98 5.89 5.20
CA ARG A 41 -20.23 6.48 6.55
C ARG A 41 -20.41 5.49 7.71
N ALA A 42 -20.26 4.19 7.49
CA ALA A 42 -20.50 3.18 8.53
C ALA A 42 -19.24 2.62 9.23
N ARG A 43 -18.01 3.04 8.85
CA ARG A 43 -16.76 2.44 9.38
C ARG A 43 -15.97 3.27 10.39
N GLN A 44 -16.38 4.49 10.71
CA GLN A 44 -15.55 5.46 11.46
C GLN A 44 -16.00 5.78 12.90
N ARG A 45 -16.69 4.85 13.58
CA ARG A 45 -17.11 5.02 15.00
C ARG A 45 -16.80 3.81 15.90
N ARG A 46 -15.67 3.13 15.70
CA ARG A 46 -15.30 1.96 16.53
C ARG A 46 -13.86 1.90 17.05
N ASP A 47 -13.10 2.99 17.06
CA ASP A 47 -11.71 3.00 17.58
C ASP A 47 -11.40 4.19 18.51
N ARG A 48 -12.37 4.62 19.33
CA ARG A 48 -12.08 5.46 20.49
C ARG A 48 -12.72 4.81 21.70
N ASP A 49 -11.91 4.00 22.39
CA ASP A 49 -11.85 3.86 23.85
C ASP A 49 -11.16 2.53 24.17
N GLY A 50 -10.15 2.55 25.03
CA GLY A 50 -9.76 1.35 25.77
C GLY A 50 -8.28 1.07 25.90
N SER A 51 -7.67 1.72 26.89
CA SER A 51 -6.40 1.39 27.52
C SER A 51 -6.26 -0.10 27.88
N ALA A 52 -5.13 -0.72 27.51
CA ALA A 52 -4.77 -2.07 27.93
C ALA A 52 -4.02 -2.03 29.28
N SER A 53 -4.72 -2.43 30.35
CA SER A 53 -4.14 -2.95 31.58
C SER A 53 -4.39 -4.46 31.62
N ALA A 54 -3.39 -5.19 32.12
CA ALA A 54 -3.30 -6.63 32.19
C ALA A 54 -4.52 -7.34 32.82
N CYS A 55 -4.81 -8.56 32.35
CA CYS A 55 -5.23 -9.69 33.19
C CYS A 55 -5.16 -11.03 32.43
N HIS A 56 -4.64 -12.03 33.14
CA HIS A 56 -4.62 -13.45 32.79
C HIS A 56 -6.02 -14.08 32.73
N GLY A 57 -6.15 -15.10 31.88
CA GLY A 57 -6.81 -16.35 32.29
C GLY A 57 -8.24 -16.60 31.79
N ALA A 58 -8.43 -17.87 31.42
CA ALA A 58 -9.66 -18.65 31.46
C ALA A 58 -10.71 -18.49 30.32
N GLN A 59 -10.95 -19.65 29.69
CA GLN A 59 -12.25 -20.28 29.46
C GLN A 59 -13.41 -19.48 28.83
N GLN A 60 -13.77 -19.96 27.63
CA GLN A 60 -15.08 -20.55 27.32
C GLN A 60 -16.29 -19.61 27.06
N CYS A 61 -17.12 -20.10 26.12
CA CYS A 61 -18.45 -19.64 25.69
C CYS A 61 -18.48 -18.40 24.77
N ASP A 62 -18.81 -18.59 23.49
CA ASP A 62 -20.17 -18.79 22.94
C ASP A 62 -20.95 -17.48 22.88
N SER A 63 -21.09 -16.95 21.66
CA SER A 63 -21.94 -15.79 21.36
C SER A 63 -22.68 -16.04 20.05
N ARG A 64 -23.89 -16.59 20.18
CA ARG A 64 -24.99 -16.40 19.24
C ARG A 64 -25.46 -14.94 19.25
N PRO A 65 -26.20 -14.51 18.23
CA PRO A 65 -27.46 -13.84 18.56
C PRO A 65 -28.66 -14.23 17.67
N CYS A 66 -29.84 -14.05 18.28
CA CYS A 66 -31.18 -13.86 17.71
C CYS A 66 -31.84 -15.12 17.07
N GLU A 67 -32.70 -15.85 17.76
CA GLU A 67 -34.05 -15.46 18.23
C GLU A 67 -34.99 -15.06 17.08
N ARG A 68 -35.66 -16.07 16.52
CA ARG A 68 -37.00 -15.90 15.96
C ARG A 68 -37.91 -17.05 16.38
N ARG A 69 -38.89 -16.63 17.16
CA ARG A 69 -40.08 -17.34 17.63
C ARG A 69 -41.06 -17.48 16.46
N CYS A 70 -41.47 -18.70 16.17
CA CYS A 70 -42.75 -19.00 15.53
C CYS A 70 -43.38 -20.15 16.34
N ASP A 71 -44.53 -19.85 16.91
CA ASP A 71 -45.34 -20.71 17.76
C ASP A 71 -46.06 -21.81 16.97
N GLY A 72 -46.34 -22.92 17.67
CA GLY A 72 -47.55 -23.73 17.51
C GLY A 72 -47.59 -24.78 16.40
N ASN A 73 -47.57 -26.08 16.78
CA ASN A 73 -48.76 -26.93 16.62
C ASN A 73 -48.58 -28.36 17.18
N HIS A 74 -49.54 -28.72 18.02
CA HIS A 74 -50.21 -30.00 18.22
C HIS A 74 -49.50 -31.36 18.09
N HIS A 75 -49.64 -32.10 19.19
CA HIS A 75 -49.67 -33.55 19.34
C HIS A 75 -50.25 -34.31 18.14
N HIS A 76 -49.51 -35.30 17.63
CA HIS A 76 -50.04 -36.64 17.35
C HIS A 76 -48.88 -37.64 17.27
N ARG A 77 -48.83 -38.57 18.23
CA ARG A 77 -48.03 -39.80 18.14
C ARG A 77 -48.80 -40.80 17.26
N PRO A 78 -48.20 -41.36 16.20
CA PRO A 78 -48.52 -42.71 15.76
C PRO A 78 -47.55 -43.72 16.38
N PRO A 79 -48.04 -44.86 16.89
CA PRO A 79 -47.22 -45.97 17.32
C PRO A 79 -46.89 -46.83 16.09
N TRP A 80 -45.61 -46.93 15.74
CA TRP A 80 -45.13 -48.01 14.89
C TRP A 80 -43.99 -48.73 15.59
N ASP A 81 -44.41 -49.83 16.18
CA ASP A 81 -43.62 -50.92 16.67
C ASP A 81 -42.54 -51.39 15.68
N HIS A 82 -41.35 -51.58 16.24
CA HIS A 82 -40.57 -52.81 16.15
C HIS A 82 -40.71 -53.66 14.87
N ALA A 83 -40.14 -53.22 13.74
CA ALA A 83 -39.91 -54.12 12.61
C ALA A 83 -38.71 -53.78 11.71
N VAL A 84 -37.59 -53.30 12.28
CA VAL A 84 -36.32 -53.22 11.53
C VAL A 84 -35.14 -53.70 12.37
N SER A 85 -35.16 -54.96 12.78
CA SER A 85 -34.01 -55.58 13.48
C SER A 85 -33.54 -56.91 12.90
N ALA A 86 -34.07 -57.36 11.76
CA ALA A 86 -33.69 -58.64 11.17
C ALA A 86 -32.87 -58.56 9.85
N ARG A 87 -32.91 -57.44 9.11
CA ARG A 87 -32.20 -57.34 7.81
C ARG A 87 -30.83 -56.68 7.88
N ALA A 88 -30.62 -55.75 8.82
CA ALA A 88 -29.31 -55.11 9.05
C ALA A 88 -28.27 -56.06 9.70
N ARG A 89 -28.72 -57.10 10.42
CA ARG A 89 -27.82 -58.08 11.06
C ARG A 89 -27.31 -59.17 10.09
N ARG A 90 -27.96 -59.39 8.95
CA ARG A 90 -27.52 -60.41 7.96
C ARG A 90 -26.40 -59.91 7.04
N GLY A 91 -26.36 -58.61 6.73
CA GLY A 91 -25.26 -58.03 5.95
C GLY A 91 -23.94 -58.08 6.71
N ILE A 92 -23.93 -57.64 7.97
CA ILE A 92 -22.72 -57.61 8.81
C ILE A 92 -22.26 -59.03 9.16
N ALA A 93 -23.18 -59.96 9.43
CA ALA A 93 -22.83 -61.36 9.69
C ALA A 93 -22.25 -62.07 8.46
N SER A 94 -22.71 -61.75 7.24
CA SER A 94 -22.18 -62.33 6.00
C SER A 94 -20.78 -61.82 5.63
N VAL A 95 -20.46 -60.56 5.97
CA VAL A 95 -19.11 -59.99 5.82
C VAL A 95 -18.17 -60.57 6.88
N ALA A 96 -18.63 -60.69 8.14
CA ALA A 96 -17.88 -61.33 9.21
C ALA A 96 -17.64 -62.83 8.96
N ALA A 97 -18.60 -63.54 8.37
CA ALA A 97 -18.45 -64.96 8.01
C ALA A 97 -17.52 -65.15 6.80
N ARG A 98 -17.43 -64.18 5.88
CA ARG A 98 -16.43 -64.18 4.80
C ARG A 98 -15.02 -63.93 5.33
N LEU A 99 -14.85 -62.94 6.22
CA LEU A 99 -13.56 -62.67 6.89
C LEU A 99 -13.05 -63.89 7.68
N ARG A 100 -13.94 -64.67 8.31
CA ARG A 100 -13.60 -65.92 9.01
C ARG A 100 -13.25 -67.10 8.09
N ARG A 101 -13.63 -67.07 6.82
CA ARG A 101 -13.34 -68.15 5.85
C ARG A 101 -12.10 -67.87 5.02
N GLU A 102 -11.55 -66.66 5.12
CA GLU A 102 -10.27 -66.23 4.53
C GLU A 102 -9.11 -66.27 5.55
N GLU A 103 -9.26 -66.97 6.68
CA GLU A 103 -8.14 -67.35 7.56
C GLU A 103 -7.28 -68.48 6.94
N ALA A 104 -7.12 -68.47 5.62
CA ALA A 104 -5.97 -69.13 5.00
C ALA A 104 -4.76 -68.30 5.44
N GLY A 105 -3.98 -68.83 6.40
CA GLY A 105 -2.89 -68.11 7.06
C GLY A 105 -2.06 -67.32 6.07
N LEU A 106 -1.93 -66.00 6.33
CA LEU A 106 -1.08 -65.10 5.56
C LEU A 106 0.27 -65.76 5.38
N THR A 107 0.65 -65.99 4.12
CA THR A 107 1.94 -66.60 3.84
C THR A 107 3.03 -65.63 4.29
N LEU A 108 4.16 -66.13 4.82
CA LEU A 108 5.27 -65.29 5.27
C LEU A 108 5.73 -64.29 4.19
N VAL A 109 5.64 -64.71 2.93
CA VAL A 109 5.93 -63.88 1.75
C VAL A 109 4.95 -62.72 1.58
N GLU A 110 3.66 -62.93 1.83
CA GLU A 110 2.62 -61.91 1.64
C GLU A 110 2.75 -60.77 2.65
N LEU A 111 3.09 -61.09 3.90
CA LEU A 111 3.38 -60.10 4.93
C LEU A 111 4.65 -59.30 4.58
N LEU A 112 5.69 -59.97 4.06
CA LEU A 112 6.91 -59.31 3.61
C LEU A 112 6.66 -58.34 2.45
N VAL A 113 5.88 -58.73 1.45
CA VAL A 113 5.49 -57.86 0.33
C VAL A 113 4.66 -56.68 0.82
N ALA A 114 3.71 -56.90 1.74
CA ALA A 114 2.89 -55.83 2.31
C ALA A 114 3.73 -54.75 3.05
N VAL A 115 4.73 -55.16 3.84
CA VAL A 115 5.62 -54.22 4.54
C VAL A 115 6.50 -53.45 3.55
N ILE A 116 7.01 -54.11 2.50
CA ILE A 116 7.79 -53.45 1.44
C ILE A 116 6.93 -52.41 0.70
N LEU A 117 5.70 -52.78 0.30
CA LEU A 117 4.78 -51.87 -0.37
C LEU A 117 4.38 -50.69 0.53
N MET A 118 4.11 -50.94 1.81
CA MET A 118 3.81 -49.89 2.78
C MET A 118 5.00 -48.93 2.94
N GLY A 119 6.23 -49.46 2.98
CA GLY A 119 7.45 -48.65 3.01
C GLY A 119 7.56 -47.73 1.80
N ILE A 120 7.29 -48.25 0.59
CA ILE A 120 7.32 -47.45 -0.66
C ILE A 120 6.22 -46.38 -0.64
N ILE A 121 5.03 -46.69 -0.16
CA ILE A 121 3.93 -45.71 -0.08
C ILE A 121 4.28 -44.60 0.91
N LEU A 122 4.84 -44.94 2.07
CA LEU A 122 5.26 -43.97 3.08
C LEU A 122 6.35 -43.03 2.57
N THR A 123 7.32 -43.51 1.79
CA THR A 123 8.38 -42.66 1.23
C THR A 123 7.83 -41.68 0.18
N ILE A 124 6.88 -42.12 -0.65
CA ILE A 124 6.19 -41.26 -1.62
C ILE A 124 5.39 -40.17 -0.89
N VAL A 125 4.61 -40.54 0.13
CA VAL A 125 3.80 -39.59 0.91
C VAL A 125 4.70 -38.60 1.66
N ALA A 126 5.79 -39.04 2.26
CA ALA A 126 6.74 -38.17 2.96
C ALA A 126 7.39 -37.16 1.99
N SER A 127 7.77 -37.62 0.79
CA SER A 127 8.35 -36.76 -0.24
C SER A 127 7.34 -35.72 -0.77
N LEU A 128 6.08 -36.13 -0.97
CA LEU A 128 4.99 -35.22 -1.31
C LEU A 128 4.73 -34.18 -0.21
N PHE A 129 4.76 -34.61 1.06
CA PHE A 129 4.57 -33.70 2.19
C PHE A 129 5.69 -32.65 2.27
N VAL A 130 6.96 -33.07 2.14
CA VAL A 130 8.11 -32.15 2.17
C VAL A 130 8.06 -31.15 1.02
N THR A 131 7.76 -31.62 -0.19
CA THR A 131 7.66 -30.75 -1.38
C THR A 131 6.51 -29.76 -1.26
N THR A 132 5.34 -30.20 -0.79
CA THR A 132 4.17 -29.33 -0.55
C THR A 132 4.47 -28.28 0.52
N THR A 133 5.13 -28.67 1.62
CA THR A 133 5.49 -27.76 2.71
C THR A 133 6.48 -26.70 2.24
N ARG A 134 7.52 -27.10 1.50
CA ARG A 134 8.50 -26.17 0.91
C ARG A 134 7.86 -25.20 -0.09
N SER A 135 6.99 -25.72 -0.96
CA SER A 135 6.26 -24.90 -1.93
C SER A 135 5.35 -23.88 -1.26
N THR A 136 4.69 -24.27 -0.17
CA THR A 136 3.83 -23.36 0.62
C THR A 136 4.66 -22.28 1.32
N ALA A 137 5.79 -22.65 1.93
CA ALA A 137 6.71 -21.70 2.57
C ALA A 137 7.25 -20.67 1.56
N GLN A 138 7.76 -21.14 0.42
CA GLN A 138 8.25 -20.27 -0.66
C GLN A 138 7.16 -19.33 -1.19
N SER A 139 5.92 -19.82 -1.33
CA SER A 139 4.79 -18.98 -1.76
C SER A 139 4.47 -17.89 -0.74
N GLY A 140 4.54 -18.20 0.55
CA GLY A 140 4.38 -17.23 1.64
C GLY A 140 5.45 -16.14 1.61
N GLU A 141 6.72 -16.53 1.46
CA GLU A 141 7.85 -15.60 1.36
C GLU A 141 7.76 -14.64 0.17
N VAL A 142 7.38 -15.15 -1.01
CA VAL A 142 7.17 -14.30 -2.20
C VAL A 142 6.00 -13.34 -2.01
N HIS A 143 4.94 -13.79 -1.36
CA HIS A 143 3.79 -12.94 -1.04
C HIS A 143 4.18 -11.80 -0.08
N GLU A 144 4.96 -12.10 0.96
CA GLU A 144 5.48 -11.11 1.88
C GLU A 144 6.41 -10.11 1.18
N ALA A 145 7.37 -10.59 0.39
CA ALA A 145 8.26 -9.74 -0.38
C ALA A 145 7.48 -8.81 -1.32
N THR A 146 6.46 -9.33 -2.02
CA THR A 146 5.59 -8.53 -2.90
C THR A 146 4.82 -7.45 -2.13
N GLY A 147 4.27 -7.80 -0.96
CA GLY A 147 3.59 -6.86 -0.07
C GLY A 147 4.53 -5.75 0.40
N ASN A 148 5.73 -6.11 0.85
CA ASN A 148 6.76 -5.17 1.28
C ASN A 148 7.18 -4.22 0.15
N VAL A 149 7.52 -4.74 -1.04
CA VAL A 149 7.93 -3.89 -2.18
C VAL A 149 6.81 -2.92 -2.56
N SER A 150 5.56 -3.40 -2.57
CA SER A 150 4.41 -2.57 -2.91
C SER A 150 4.19 -1.45 -1.90
N ASN A 151 4.30 -1.75 -0.60
CA ASN A 151 4.20 -0.77 0.48
C ASN A 151 5.32 0.28 0.40
N MET A 152 6.56 -0.16 0.19
CA MET A 152 7.71 0.73 -0.01
C MET A 152 7.49 1.65 -1.22
N ALA A 153 7.11 1.09 -2.38
CA ALA A 153 6.89 1.84 -3.61
C ALA A 153 5.74 2.85 -3.47
N ASN A 154 4.68 2.51 -2.74
CA ASN A 154 3.54 3.40 -2.49
C ASN A 154 3.92 4.53 -1.52
N ALA A 155 4.64 4.21 -0.44
CA ALA A 155 5.11 5.19 0.52
C ALA A 155 6.02 6.24 -0.14
N MET A 156 7.01 5.79 -0.92
CA MET A 156 7.92 6.67 -1.65
C MET A 156 7.19 7.50 -2.70
N ASN A 157 6.29 6.89 -3.49
CA ASN A 157 5.52 7.59 -4.50
C ASN A 157 4.64 8.71 -3.89
N GLY A 158 4.03 8.45 -2.73
CA GLY A 158 3.26 9.45 -2.00
C GLY A 158 4.09 10.67 -1.62
N VAL A 159 5.30 10.48 -1.10
CA VAL A 159 6.16 11.60 -0.69
C VAL A 159 6.82 12.31 -1.87
N ILE A 160 7.40 11.55 -2.80
CA ILE A 160 8.16 12.09 -3.94
C ILE A 160 7.27 12.96 -4.83
N ARG A 161 6.00 12.58 -5.04
CA ARG A 161 5.05 13.39 -5.84
C ARG A 161 4.72 14.76 -5.23
N PHE A 162 4.92 14.94 -3.93
CA PHE A 162 4.70 16.21 -3.25
C PHE A 162 6.01 16.93 -2.92
N ALA A 163 7.10 16.60 -3.62
CA ALA A 163 8.36 17.31 -3.49
C ALA A 163 8.18 18.81 -3.77
N THR A 164 8.73 19.71 -2.97
CA THR A 164 8.54 21.16 -3.13
C THR A 164 9.84 21.92 -2.96
N THR A 165 9.98 23.02 -3.68
CA THR A 165 11.01 24.02 -3.39
C THR A 165 10.67 24.79 -2.11
N ASN A 166 11.68 25.32 -1.43
CA ASN A 166 11.49 26.15 -0.24
C ASN A 166 11.92 27.60 -0.52
N PRO A 167 11.03 28.59 -0.43
CA PRO A 167 11.41 30.00 -0.57
C PRO A 167 12.44 30.40 0.49
N LYS A 168 13.43 31.20 0.07
CA LYS A 168 14.52 31.65 0.92
C LYS A 168 14.48 33.16 1.09
N SER A 169 14.56 33.62 2.34
CA SER A 169 14.56 35.06 2.65
C SER A 169 15.69 35.79 1.91
N GLY A 170 15.35 36.89 1.24
CA GLY A 170 16.32 37.72 0.51
C GLY A 170 16.83 37.13 -0.80
N SER A 171 16.26 36.02 -1.29
CA SER A 171 16.58 35.41 -2.58
C SER A 171 15.32 35.25 -3.43
N THR A 172 15.43 35.53 -4.73
CA THR A 172 14.38 35.21 -5.73
C THR A 172 14.47 33.78 -6.23
N ILE A 173 15.59 33.10 -5.97
CA ILE A 173 15.82 31.69 -6.29
C ILE A 173 15.48 30.87 -5.03
N PRO A 174 14.47 30.00 -5.07
CA PRO A 174 14.14 29.14 -3.93
C PRO A 174 15.18 28.02 -3.77
N ASP A 175 15.28 27.48 -2.56
CA ASP A 175 16.09 26.28 -2.32
C ASP A 175 15.48 25.10 -3.11
N PRO A 176 16.30 24.29 -3.80
CA PRO A 176 15.83 23.23 -4.67
C PRO A 176 15.10 22.14 -3.87
N ALA A 177 14.07 21.53 -4.47
CA ALA A 177 13.28 20.50 -3.80
C ALA A 177 14.10 19.26 -3.40
N ILE A 178 15.16 18.97 -4.16
CA ILE A 178 16.07 17.85 -3.90
C ILE A 178 17.35 18.40 -3.27
N VAL A 179 17.65 17.93 -2.07
CA VAL A 179 18.80 18.35 -1.27
C VAL A 179 19.99 17.41 -1.50
N GLU A 180 19.74 16.10 -1.53
CA GLU A 180 20.74 15.08 -1.90
C GLU A 180 20.14 14.09 -2.89
N ALA A 181 20.94 13.71 -3.89
CA ALA A 181 20.53 12.79 -4.95
C ALA A 181 21.66 11.79 -5.24
N ARG A 182 21.64 10.65 -4.54
CA ARG A 182 22.58 9.54 -4.71
C ARG A 182 21.84 8.31 -5.25
N ALA A 183 22.57 7.28 -5.62
CA ALA A 183 21.97 6.04 -6.14
C ALA A 183 21.13 5.27 -5.10
N ASN A 184 21.48 5.36 -3.80
CA ASN A 184 20.84 4.60 -2.72
C ASN A 184 20.40 5.48 -1.54
N GLU A 185 20.44 6.79 -1.74
CA GLU A 185 20.05 7.77 -0.75
C GLU A 185 19.46 8.99 -1.46
N LEU A 186 18.32 9.45 -0.96
CA LEU A 186 17.57 10.56 -1.52
C LEU A 186 17.10 11.45 -0.37
N VAL A 187 17.45 12.73 -0.41
CA VAL A 187 16.95 13.74 0.53
C VAL A 187 16.18 14.78 -0.26
N LEU A 188 14.90 14.96 0.08
CA LEU A 188 14.03 15.93 -0.57
C LEU A 188 13.17 16.68 0.45
N MET A 189 12.73 17.87 0.08
CA MET A 189 11.68 18.60 0.76
C MET A 189 10.34 18.23 0.13
N ALA A 190 9.34 17.90 0.94
CA ALA A 190 8.00 17.55 0.46
C ALA A 190 6.90 18.08 1.38
N VAL A 191 5.74 18.43 0.82
CA VAL A 191 4.55 18.81 1.60
C VAL A 191 3.69 17.58 1.86
N VAL A 192 4.05 16.83 2.89
CA VAL A 192 3.35 15.58 3.26
C VAL A 192 2.32 15.77 4.38
N GLN A 193 2.34 16.92 5.03
CA GLN A 193 1.40 17.30 6.09
C GLN A 193 0.85 18.69 5.76
N VAL A 194 -0.27 18.72 5.06
CA VAL A 194 -1.03 19.96 4.82
C VAL A 194 -1.99 20.17 5.98
N SER A 195 -1.81 21.26 6.72
CA SER A 195 -2.81 21.75 7.63
C SER A 195 -3.85 22.56 6.83
N ALA A 196 -5.14 22.46 7.18
CA ALA A 196 -6.19 23.28 6.57
C ALA A 196 -6.17 24.73 7.09
N THR A 197 -5.34 25.00 8.10
CA THR A 197 -5.15 26.31 8.70
C THR A 197 -4.10 27.08 7.94
N VAL A 198 -4.36 28.36 7.67
CA VAL A 198 -3.35 29.26 7.09
C VAL A 198 -2.14 29.29 8.01
N GLU A 199 -0.95 29.04 7.44
CA GLU A 199 0.28 29.08 8.22
C GLU A 199 0.53 30.51 8.75
N PRO A 200 0.97 30.66 10.01
CA PRO A 200 1.23 31.96 10.60
C PRO A 200 2.20 32.78 9.75
N GLN A 201 2.04 34.11 9.76
CA GLN A 201 2.93 35.06 9.06
C GLN A 201 2.93 34.91 7.52
N GLY A 202 1.86 34.34 6.94
CA GLY A 202 1.73 34.22 5.49
C GLY A 202 2.71 33.23 4.86
N ARG A 203 3.18 32.25 5.64
CA ARG A 203 4.12 31.23 5.15
C ARG A 203 3.47 30.30 4.13
N PRO A 204 4.27 29.71 3.22
CA PRO A 204 3.79 28.63 2.37
C PRO A 204 3.48 27.37 3.23
N PRO A 205 2.77 26.38 2.66
CA PRO A 205 2.53 25.11 3.33
C PRO A 205 3.81 24.52 3.93
N ARG A 206 3.73 24.02 5.17
CA ARG A 206 4.90 23.53 5.91
C ARG A 206 5.57 22.36 5.18
N PRO A 207 6.81 22.51 4.69
CA PRO A 207 7.54 21.41 4.10
C PRO A 207 8.03 20.45 5.20
N THR A 208 8.32 19.23 4.83
CA THR A 208 9.04 18.25 5.64
C THR A 208 10.28 17.84 4.86
N LEU A 209 11.44 17.81 5.51
CA LEU A 209 12.63 17.20 4.91
C LEU A 209 12.51 15.69 5.11
N VAL A 210 12.64 14.94 4.04
CA VAL A 210 12.53 13.48 4.03
C VAL A 210 13.79 12.88 3.43
N GLU A 211 14.38 11.95 4.15
CA GLU A 211 15.50 11.14 3.70
C GLU A 211 15.02 9.69 3.52
N TYR A 212 15.38 9.10 2.39
CA TYR A 212 15.32 7.66 2.17
C TYR A 212 16.73 7.13 2.06
N SER A 213 17.08 6.10 2.83
CA SER A 213 18.40 5.49 2.81
C SER A 213 18.32 4.00 3.12
N ILE A 214 19.31 3.23 2.66
CA ILE A 214 19.45 1.81 2.99
C ILE A 214 20.26 1.70 4.28
N VAL A 215 19.73 1.03 5.30
CA VAL A 215 20.36 0.91 6.62
C VAL A 215 20.64 -0.53 7.02
N GLY A 216 21.72 -0.72 7.79
CA GLY A 216 22.09 -1.98 8.43
C GLY A 216 22.52 -3.09 7.47
N ALA A 217 22.95 -4.22 8.04
CA ALA A 217 23.29 -5.42 7.28
C ALA A 217 22.05 -6.09 6.63
N GLY A 218 20.87 -5.86 7.21
CA GLY A 218 19.58 -6.28 6.67
C GLY A 218 19.14 -5.52 5.41
N ARG A 219 19.84 -4.45 5.02
CA ARG A 219 19.55 -3.65 3.82
C ARG A 219 18.08 -3.19 3.77
N GLU A 220 17.59 -2.72 4.90
CA GLU A 220 16.22 -2.20 5.00
C GLU A 220 16.17 -0.77 4.44
N LEU A 221 15.08 -0.43 3.77
CA LEU A 221 14.83 0.95 3.37
C LEU A 221 14.25 1.72 4.57
N GLN A 222 14.97 2.73 5.03
CA GLN A 222 14.53 3.59 6.12
C GLN A 222 14.06 4.94 5.58
N GLU A 223 13.02 5.48 6.19
CA GLU A 223 12.58 6.86 6.01
C GLU A 223 12.84 7.65 7.30
N ARG A 224 13.57 8.76 7.18
CA ARG A 224 13.79 9.73 8.26
C ARG A 224 13.16 11.06 7.87
N ARG A 225 12.56 11.75 8.84
CA ARG A 225 11.91 13.05 8.61
C ARG A 225 12.35 14.09 9.60
N TRP A 226 12.47 15.33 9.14
CA TRP A 226 12.72 16.50 9.98
C TRP A 226 11.66 17.56 9.74
N ASN A 227 11.27 18.19 10.85
CA ASN A 227 10.32 19.28 10.83
C ASN A 227 11.08 20.61 10.74
N PRO A 228 10.68 21.53 9.86
CA PRO A 228 11.28 22.85 9.84
C PRO A 228 10.82 23.66 11.05
N THR A 229 11.61 24.68 11.38
CA THR A 229 11.22 25.78 12.25
C THR A 229 10.87 27.01 11.43
N GLY A 230 9.96 27.81 11.97
CA GLY A 230 9.52 29.04 11.32
C GLY A 230 10.50 30.18 11.54
N SER A 231 10.86 30.90 10.48
CA SER A 231 11.66 32.13 10.57
C SER A 231 11.07 33.21 9.64
N ASN A 232 10.43 34.22 10.23
CA ASN A 232 9.67 35.24 9.49
C ASN A 232 8.67 34.58 8.53
N SER A 233 8.64 34.98 7.25
CA SER A 233 7.77 34.40 6.22
C SER A 233 8.26 33.08 5.61
N ASN A 234 9.31 32.45 6.17
CA ASN A 234 9.94 31.26 5.59
C ASN A 234 10.08 30.09 6.57
N TRP A 235 10.35 28.92 6.02
CA TRP A 235 10.71 27.71 6.77
C TRP A 235 12.21 27.49 6.70
N VAL A 236 12.81 27.16 7.85
CA VAL A 236 14.23 26.86 7.94
C VAL A 236 14.43 25.50 8.59
N PHE A 237 15.43 24.77 8.10
CA PHE A 237 15.93 23.57 8.74
C PHE A 237 17.22 23.92 9.48
N GLY A 238 17.37 23.47 10.73
CA GLY A 238 18.53 23.82 11.55
C GLY A 238 19.84 23.25 10.99
N GLY A 239 20.97 23.81 11.43
CA GLY A 239 22.31 23.32 11.07
C GLY A 239 22.74 23.62 9.64
N SER A 240 24.00 23.32 9.33
CA SER A 240 24.54 23.37 7.96
C SER A 240 24.12 22.17 7.12
N ASP A 241 23.91 21.03 7.78
CA ASP A 241 23.34 19.82 7.21
C ASP A 241 22.19 19.34 8.11
N PRO A 242 20.93 19.56 7.71
CA PRO A 242 19.77 19.16 8.49
C PRO A 242 19.70 17.67 8.81
N THR A 243 20.26 16.80 7.96
CA THR A 243 20.17 15.34 8.10
C THR A 243 21.01 14.79 9.27
N THR A 244 21.97 15.59 9.74
CA THR A 244 22.80 15.29 10.92
C THR A 244 22.08 15.55 12.25
N GLN A 245 20.97 16.29 12.24
CA GLN A 245 20.17 16.53 13.43
C GLN A 245 19.30 15.32 13.77
N THR A 246 18.80 15.28 15.00
CA THR A 246 17.83 14.29 15.43
C THR A 246 16.56 14.38 14.57
N PRO A 247 16.17 13.30 13.86
CA PRO A 247 14.95 13.30 13.07
C PRO A 247 13.72 13.35 13.98
N ALA A 248 12.68 14.02 13.51
CA ALA A 248 11.37 14.06 14.15
C ALA A 248 10.65 12.69 14.10
N SER A 249 10.93 11.89 13.07
CA SER A 249 10.44 10.51 12.98
C SER A 249 11.39 9.63 12.19
N ILE A 250 11.49 8.37 12.59
CA ILE A 250 12.20 7.32 11.85
C ILE A 250 11.23 6.16 11.67
N ARG A 251 11.15 5.60 10.47
CA ARG A 251 10.43 4.35 10.22
C ARG A 251 11.18 3.47 9.23
N SER A 252 11.19 2.16 9.48
CA SER A 252 11.54 1.18 8.45
C SER A 252 10.34 1.01 7.52
N LEU A 253 10.59 0.99 6.20
CA LEU A 253 9.57 0.67 5.20
C LEU A 253 9.47 -0.85 4.96
N GLY A 254 10.26 -1.64 5.70
CA GLY A 254 10.27 -3.09 5.66
C GLY A 254 11.04 -3.66 4.47
N GLY A 255 11.11 -4.99 4.45
CA GLY A 255 11.78 -5.76 3.41
C GLY A 255 13.31 -5.69 3.42
N ARG A 256 13.93 -6.68 2.80
CA ARG A 256 15.38 -6.75 2.59
C ARG A 256 15.71 -6.45 1.13
N LEU A 257 16.39 -5.35 0.86
CA LEU A 257 16.79 -5.01 -0.51
C LEU A 257 17.92 -5.91 -0.99
N SER A 258 17.85 -6.38 -2.24
CA SER A 258 18.93 -7.11 -2.89
C SER A 258 20.19 -6.26 -2.99
N THR A 259 21.34 -6.91 -3.15
CA THR A 259 22.62 -6.24 -3.36
C THR A 259 22.79 -5.78 -4.81
N GLY A 260 23.61 -4.75 -5.03
CA GLY A 260 24.12 -4.40 -6.37
C GLY A 260 23.23 -3.51 -7.27
N GLY A 261 22.06 -3.06 -6.84
CA GLY A 261 21.19 -2.17 -7.62
C GLY A 261 21.11 -0.74 -7.05
N ALA A 262 21.02 0.26 -7.93
CA ALA A 262 20.62 1.62 -7.55
C ALA A 262 19.12 1.66 -7.27
N VAL A 263 18.74 2.17 -6.10
CA VAL A 263 17.34 2.39 -5.74
C VAL A 263 16.77 3.61 -6.47
N PHE A 264 17.59 4.64 -6.64
CA PHE A 264 17.19 5.92 -7.23
C PHE A 264 17.94 6.19 -8.52
N THR A 265 17.17 6.64 -9.52
CA THR A 265 17.66 7.17 -10.78
C THR A 265 16.99 8.52 -11.02
N TYR A 266 17.69 9.43 -11.70
CA TYR A 266 17.25 10.80 -11.86
C TYR A 266 17.17 11.15 -13.33
N PHE A 267 16.13 11.87 -13.71
CA PHE A 267 15.89 12.24 -15.10
C PHE A 267 15.62 13.73 -15.21
N ASP A 268 16.16 14.34 -16.26
CA ASP A 268 15.81 15.71 -16.62
C ASP A 268 14.43 15.78 -17.31
N ILE A 269 14.04 16.99 -17.70
CA ILE A 269 12.76 17.25 -18.36
C ILE A 269 12.62 16.57 -19.73
N ASN A 270 13.73 16.30 -20.42
CA ASN A 270 13.76 15.60 -21.70
C ASN A 270 13.80 14.07 -21.51
N GLY A 271 13.86 13.61 -20.25
CA GLY A 271 14.03 12.22 -19.88
C GLY A 271 15.45 11.69 -20.01
N ALA A 272 16.45 12.55 -20.18
CA ALA A 272 17.86 12.15 -20.13
C ALA A 272 18.24 11.77 -18.70
N LEU A 273 19.05 10.71 -18.58
CA LEU A 273 19.52 10.23 -17.28
C LEU A 273 20.55 11.21 -16.70
N LEU A 274 20.30 11.66 -15.47
CA LEU A 274 21.23 12.41 -14.65
C LEU A 274 21.94 11.43 -13.72
N ASN A 275 23.22 11.15 -14.00
CA ASN A 275 23.98 10.12 -13.29
C ASN A 275 24.76 10.71 -12.09
N PRO A 276 24.46 10.29 -10.84
CA PRO A 276 25.23 10.70 -9.66
C PRO A 276 26.62 10.04 -9.56
N GLY A 277 26.92 9.05 -10.41
CA GLY A 277 28.15 8.27 -10.33
C GLY A 277 28.25 7.53 -8.99
N THR A 278 29.42 7.60 -8.35
CA THR A 278 29.64 7.06 -6.99
C THR A 278 29.28 8.04 -5.87
N GLY A 279 28.96 9.29 -6.22
CA GLY A 279 28.68 10.36 -5.26
C GLY A 279 27.21 10.78 -5.30
N GLN A 280 27.00 12.09 -5.37
CA GLN A 280 25.69 12.71 -5.54
C GLN A 280 25.68 13.58 -6.81
N LEU A 281 24.49 13.87 -7.33
CA LEU A 281 24.34 14.91 -8.34
C LEU A 281 24.82 16.26 -7.79
N ASP A 282 25.52 17.02 -8.63
CA ASP A 282 25.87 18.41 -8.34
C ASP A 282 24.61 19.30 -8.27
N ALA A 283 24.76 20.48 -7.68
CA ALA A 283 23.63 21.40 -7.47
C ALA A 283 22.92 21.82 -8.77
N THR A 284 23.64 21.93 -9.89
CA THR A 284 23.08 22.32 -11.19
C THR A 284 22.22 21.21 -11.76
N ASN A 285 22.70 19.97 -11.72
CA ASN A 285 21.96 18.81 -12.18
C ASN A 285 20.78 18.47 -11.25
N ARG A 286 20.93 18.64 -9.93
CA ARG A 286 19.79 18.49 -8.99
C ARG A 286 18.64 19.44 -9.30
N ALA A 287 18.94 20.69 -9.67
CA ALA A 287 17.92 21.66 -10.05
C ALA A 287 17.17 21.32 -11.36
N LYS A 288 17.73 20.43 -12.19
CA LYS A 288 17.14 19.98 -13.47
C LYS A 288 16.31 18.70 -13.35
N VAL A 289 16.30 18.03 -12.19
CA VAL A 289 15.59 16.76 -12.02
C VAL A 289 14.09 16.99 -12.16
N ALA A 290 13.50 16.44 -13.22
CA ALA A 290 12.07 16.50 -13.49
C ALA A 290 11.34 15.18 -13.17
N ALA A 291 12.06 14.06 -13.06
CA ALA A 291 11.50 12.79 -12.61
C ALA A 291 12.53 11.97 -11.82
N ILE A 292 12.03 11.18 -10.88
CA ILE A 292 12.82 10.22 -10.09
C ILE A 292 12.32 8.82 -10.44
N GLY A 293 13.22 7.97 -10.91
CA GLY A 293 12.98 6.54 -11.03
C GLY A 293 13.32 5.84 -9.73
N ILE A 294 12.39 5.02 -9.24
CA ILE A 294 12.61 4.09 -8.13
C ILE A 294 12.67 2.67 -8.68
N ARG A 295 13.68 1.91 -8.25
CA ARG A 295 13.85 0.49 -8.53
C ARG A 295 14.05 -0.25 -7.22
N LEU A 296 13.01 -0.92 -6.76
CA LEU A 296 13.03 -1.68 -5.52
C LEU A 296 13.12 -3.16 -5.87
N SER A 297 14.19 -3.80 -5.41
CA SER A 297 14.46 -5.23 -5.60
C SER A 297 14.54 -5.85 -4.21
N VAL A 298 13.54 -6.62 -3.80
CA VAL A 298 13.42 -7.17 -2.44
C VAL A 298 13.51 -8.68 -2.51
N VAL A 299 14.30 -9.24 -1.60
CA VAL A 299 14.43 -10.69 -1.41
C VAL A 299 13.69 -11.10 -0.13
N PRO A 300 13.22 -12.36 -0.04
CA PRO A 300 12.77 -12.93 1.21
C PRO A 300 13.82 -12.75 2.32
N PRO A 301 13.41 -12.48 3.58
CA PRO A 301 14.34 -12.23 4.68
C PRO A 301 15.25 -13.43 4.96
N ASP A 302 14.68 -14.65 4.90
CA ASP A 302 15.35 -15.90 5.23
C ASP A 302 16.11 -16.52 4.04
N GLU A 303 15.85 -16.06 2.81
CA GLU A 303 16.46 -16.55 1.58
C GLU A 303 17.02 -15.39 0.74
N PRO A 304 18.12 -14.74 1.18
CA PRO A 304 18.67 -13.55 0.52
C PRO A 304 19.25 -13.81 -0.88
N THR A 305 19.42 -15.08 -1.25
CA THR A 305 19.89 -15.53 -2.56
C THR A 305 18.75 -15.91 -3.50
N ALA A 306 17.49 -15.86 -3.05
CA ALA A 306 16.34 -16.13 -3.90
C ALA A 306 16.18 -15.07 -5.00
N ASN A 307 15.39 -15.40 -6.02
CA ASN A 307 15.04 -14.45 -7.07
C ASN A 307 14.27 -13.27 -6.46
N PRO A 308 14.74 -12.03 -6.63
CA PRO A 308 14.11 -10.87 -6.02
C PRO A 308 12.79 -10.52 -6.70
N VAL A 309 11.87 -9.97 -5.91
CA VAL A 309 10.69 -9.28 -6.42
C VAL A 309 11.10 -7.84 -6.76
N VAL A 310 10.93 -7.44 -8.01
CA VAL A 310 11.34 -6.12 -8.51
C VAL A 310 10.13 -5.28 -8.87
N ILE A 311 10.08 -4.04 -8.36
CA ILE A 311 9.16 -3.00 -8.81
C ILE A 311 9.97 -1.80 -9.29
N GLU A 312 9.64 -1.34 -10.49
CA GLU A 312 10.19 -0.13 -11.08
C GLU A 312 9.07 0.89 -11.28
N ARG A 313 9.29 2.13 -10.86
CA ARG A 313 8.36 3.24 -11.11
C ARG A 313 9.13 4.49 -11.45
N ARG A 314 8.62 5.25 -12.42
CA ARG A 314 9.09 6.60 -12.71
C ARG A 314 8.08 7.60 -12.19
N ILE A 315 8.53 8.49 -11.31
CA ILE A 315 7.69 9.46 -10.61
C ILE A 315 8.03 10.85 -11.16
N PRO A 316 7.14 11.47 -11.97
CA PRO A 316 7.35 12.83 -12.44
C PRO A 316 7.10 13.84 -11.32
N LEU A 317 7.91 14.90 -11.30
CA LEU A 317 7.86 16.00 -10.33
C LEU A 317 7.20 17.23 -10.95
N THR A 318 5.98 17.05 -11.48
CA THR A 318 5.27 18.07 -12.27
C THR A 318 4.98 19.35 -11.48
N ASN A 319 4.89 19.25 -10.16
CA ASN A 319 4.63 20.36 -9.27
C ASN A 319 5.84 21.30 -9.08
N LEU A 320 7.04 20.91 -9.54
CA LEU A 320 8.23 21.76 -9.49
C LEU A 320 8.29 22.81 -10.61
N GLY A 321 7.33 22.80 -11.54
CA GLY A 321 7.24 23.82 -12.59
C GLY A 321 8.34 23.75 -13.65
N LEU A 322 9.17 22.70 -13.64
CA LEU A 322 10.06 22.36 -14.75
C LEU A 322 9.17 21.95 -15.94
N ARG A 323 8.91 22.88 -16.87
CA ARG A 323 8.13 22.62 -18.09
C ARG A 323 9.04 22.11 -19.19
N GLU A 324 8.53 21.19 -20.02
CA GLU A 324 9.17 20.85 -21.29
C GLU A 324 9.38 22.12 -22.12
N PRO A 325 10.52 22.27 -22.82
CA PRO A 325 10.63 23.32 -23.82
C PRO A 325 9.55 23.08 -24.88
N SER A 326 8.65 24.04 -25.02
CA SER A 326 7.63 24.09 -26.09
C SER A 326 8.26 24.09 -27.47
#